data_AF-A0A5K4EE15-F1
#
_entry.id   AF-A0A5K4EE15-F1
#
_cell.length_a   1.000
_cell.length_b   1.000
_cell.length_c   1.000
_cell.angle_alpha   90.00
_cell.angle_beta   90.00
_cell.angle_gamma   90.00
#
_symmetry.space_group_name_H-M   'P 1'
#
loop_
_entity.id
_entity.type
_entity.pdbx_description
1 polymer ?
#
loop_
_entity_poly.entity_id
_entity_poly.type
_entity_poly.pdbx_seq_one_letter_code
_entity_poly.pdbx_strand_id
1 'polypeptide(L)'
;MFSHPIEFDLTYKPEISIDLTKGSVSIWPTLYFEVQSLDFWTRSRTEGYGFTELPRTAGAHSIGVSCWRPVGDSVVEELRRFFIGGTCQLEDPTFAKIPGSFESNNLVKYGFRTKSTGKIFLHLNCAIQSWIALAHMDVSTIIKAYQKARSKLLETRKVIEGLGKLNL
;
A
#
# COMPACT_ATOMS: atom_id res chain seq x y z
N MET A 1 15.02 -4.17 14.67
CA MET A 1 13.81 -3.99 13.85
C MET A 1 14.02 -4.80 12.58
N PHE A 2 13.26 -5.87 12.38
CA PHE A 2 13.37 -6.71 11.18
C PHE A 2 12.52 -6.07 10.08
N SER A 3 13.13 -5.79 8.93
CA SER A 3 12.44 -5.33 7.72
C SER A 3 12.92 -6.18 6.55
N HIS A 4 12.00 -6.60 5.68
CA HIS A 4 12.35 -7.23 4.42
C HIS A 4 11.94 -6.29 3.28
N PRO A 5 12.88 -5.88 2.40
CA PRO A 5 12.53 -5.08 1.25
C PRO A 5 11.74 -5.96 0.26
N ILE A 6 10.65 -5.41 -0.28
CA ILE A 6 9.86 -6.02 -1.35
C ILE A 6 9.76 -4.97 -2.45
N GLU A 7 10.02 -5.39 -3.68
CA GLU A 7 9.92 -4.57 -4.88
C GLU A 7 8.85 -5.17 -5.80
N PHE A 8 7.97 -4.33 -6.33
CA PHE A 8 6.93 -4.72 -7.26
C PHE A 8 6.54 -3.55 -8.15
N ASP A 9 6.19 -3.85 -9.40
CA ASP A 9 5.75 -2.88 -10.39
C ASP A 9 4.26 -3.03 -10.67
N LEU A 10 3.55 -1.91 -10.74
CA LEU A 10 2.12 -1.87 -11.05
C LEU A 10 1.88 -1.12 -12.35
N THR A 11 1.25 -1.80 -13.31
CA THR A 11 0.89 -1.23 -14.61
C THR A 11 -0.61 -1.18 -14.74
N TYR A 12 -1.16 0.00 -15.04
CA TYR A 12 -2.58 0.16 -15.33
C TYR A 12 -2.92 -0.52 -16.66
N LYS A 13 -3.88 -1.45 -16.65
CA LYS A 13 -4.42 -2.11 -17.84
C LYS A 13 -5.89 -1.69 -18.04
N PRO A 14 -6.24 -1.02 -19.13
CA PRO A 14 -7.60 -0.52 -19.39
C PRO A 14 -8.64 -1.63 -19.69
N GLU A 15 -8.21 -2.88 -19.84
CA GLU A 15 -9.03 -3.98 -20.37
C GLU A 15 -9.92 -4.69 -19.34
N ILE A 16 -9.86 -4.31 -18.06
CA ILE A 16 -10.75 -4.86 -17.02
C ILE A 16 -12.06 -4.06 -17.02
N SER A 17 -12.93 -4.43 -17.97
CA SER A 17 -14.37 -4.12 -18.08
C SER A 17 -14.85 -2.88 -17.32
N ILE A 18 -14.66 -1.71 -17.91
CA ILE A 18 -15.38 -0.50 -17.55
C ILE A 18 -16.75 -0.63 -18.23
N ASP A 19 -17.77 -0.98 -17.46
CA ASP A 19 -19.17 -0.82 -17.89
C ASP A 19 -19.36 0.66 -18.27
N LEU A 20 -19.47 0.95 -19.56
CA LEU A 20 -19.50 2.31 -20.13
C LEU A 20 -20.65 3.18 -19.59
N THR A 21 -21.60 2.56 -18.87
CA THR A 21 -22.71 3.24 -18.18
C THR A 21 -22.30 3.87 -16.84
N LYS A 22 -21.20 3.41 -16.24
CA LYS A 22 -20.62 3.95 -15.02
C LYS A 22 -19.29 4.62 -15.40
N GLY A 23 -19.18 5.93 -15.20
CA GLY A 23 -17.99 6.70 -15.56
C GLY A 23 -16.68 6.02 -15.11
N SER A 24 -15.59 6.26 -15.84
CA SER A 24 -14.30 5.61 -15.59
C SER A 24 -13.71 6.01 -14.23
N VAL A 25 -14.07 5.28 -13.18
CA VAL A 25 -13.45 5.43 -11.87
C VAL A 25 -12.09 4.73 -11.94
N SER A 26 -11.02 5.51 -12.09
CA SER A 26 -9.66 5.00 -11.93
C SER A 26 -9.47 4.59 -10.46
N ILE A 27 -9.50 3.28 -10.19
CA ILE A 27 -9.27 2.73 -8.85
C ILE A 27 -7.76 2.77 -8.57
N TRP A 28 -7.37 3.49 -7.53
CA TRP A 28 -5.98 3.54 -7.11
C TRP A 28 -5.59 2.25 -6.35
N PRO A 29 -4.39 1.69 -6.57
CA PRO A 29 -3.96 0.46 -5.91
C PRO A 29 -4.00 0.58 -4.39
N THR A 30 -4.60 -0.44 -3.76
CA THR A 30 -4.69 -0.60 -2.32
C THR A 30 -3.90 -1.84 -1.91
N LEU A 31 -3.02 -1.68 -0.91
CA LEU A 31 -2.36 -2.79 -0.24
C LEU A 31 -3.23 -3.31 0.89
N TYR A 32 -3.38 -4.63 0.95
CA TYR A 32 -4.03 -5.34 2.04
C TYR A 32 -2.99 -6.14 2.80
N PHE A 33 -3.13 -6.17 4.13
CA PHE A 33 -2.20 -6.85 5.01
C PHE A 33 -2.96 -7.86 5.83
N GLU A 34 -2.43 -9.08 5.87
CA GLU A 34 -2.73 -10.06 6.89
C GLU A 34 -1.48 -10.25 7.75
N VAL A 35 -1.60 -9.90 9.03
CA VAL A 35 -0.54 -10.07 10.02
C VAL A 35 -0.71 -11.43 10.66
N GLN A 36 0.29 -12.28 10.55
CA GLN A 36 0.32 -13.58 11.18
C GLN A 36 1.47 -13.67 12.20
N SER A 37 1.23 -14.38 13.29
CA SER A 37 2.25 -14.78 14.26
C SER A 37 2.45 -16.29 14.20
N LEU A 38 3.68 -16.74 14.41
CA LEU A 38 4.03 -18.16 14.51
C LEU A 38 4.51 -18.44 15.93
N ASP A 39 3.89 -19.41 16.60
CA ASP A 39 4.32 -19.83 17.94
C ASP A 39 5.43 -20.89 17.90
N PHE A 40 5.99 -21.21 19.07
CA PHE A 40 7.04 -22.22 19.23
C PHE A 40 6.62 -23.62 18.73
N TRP A 41 5.32 -23.92 18.74
CA TRP A 41 4.75 -25.15 18.20
C TRP A 41 4.43 -25.06 16.71
N THR A 42 4.99 -24.08 16.00
CA THR A 42 4.80 -23.85 14.56
C THR A 42 3.34 -23.61 14.15
N ARG A 43 2.50 -23.14 15.08
CA ARG A 43 1.11 -22.83 14.78
C ARG A 43 0.99 -21.36 14.36
N SER A 44 0.42 -21.14 13.19
CA SER A 44 0.13 -19.78 12.70
C SER A 44 -1.18 -19.28 13.27
N ARG A 45 -1.23 -17.98 13.60
CA ARG A 45 -2.44 -17.28 14.05
C ARG A 45 -2.52 -15.92 13.40
N THR A 46 -3.69 -15.56 12.90
CA THR A 46 -3.95 -14.22 12.39
C THR A 46 -4.05 -13.23 13.56
N GLU A 47 -3.14 -12.26 13.58
CA GLU A 47 -3.10 -11.16 14.55
C GLU A 47 -3.89 -9.94 14.08
N GLY A 48 -4.07 -9.75 12.78
CA GLY A 48 -4.84 -8.61 12.29
C GLY A 48 -4.86 -8.48 10.79
N TYR A 49 -5.86 -7.74 10.34
CA TYR A 49 -6.01 -7.27 8.98
C TYR A 49 -5.88 -5.75 8.96
N GLY A 50 -5.28 -5.24 7.90
CA GLY A 50 -5.13 -3.81 7.65
C GLY A 50 -5.15 -3.54 6.16
N PHE A 51 -5.37 -2.28 5.79
CA PHE A 51 -5.24 -1.86 4.40
C PHE A 51 -4.73 -0.43 4.32
N THR A 52 -4.08 -0.08 3.21
CA THR A 52 -3.69 1.29 2.90
C THR A 52 -3.64 1.49 1.40
N GLU A 53 -3.99 2.69 0.93
CA GLU A 53 -3.78 3.05 -0.48
C GLU A 53 -2.31 3.40 -0.69
N LEU A 54 -1.77 3.07 -1.87
CA LEU A 54 -0.41 3.50 -2.19
C LEU A 54 -0.35 5.04 -2.24
N PRO A 55 0.78 5.65 -1.87
CA PRO A 55 0.98 7.08 -2.06
C PRO A 55 0.74 7.50 -3.52
N ARG A 56 -0.01 8.58 -3.72
CA ARG A 56 -0.28 9.16 -5.05
C ARG A 56 0.83 10.09 -5.53
N THR A 57 1.85 10.31 -4.72
CA THR A 57 3.00 11.16 -5.02
C THR A 57 4.28 10.36 -4.99
N ALA A 58 5.17 10.63 -5.93
CA ALA A 58 6.50 10.01 -5.94
C ALA A 58 7.33 10.51 -4.75
N GLY A 59 8.18 9.65 -4.20
CA GLY A 59 9.04 9.95 -3.06
C GLY A 59 9.00 8.89 -1.97
N ALA A 60 9.60 9.23 -0.82
CA ALA A 60 9.64 8.38 0.36
C ALA A 60 8.49 8.74 1.32
N HIS A 61 7.77 7.73 1.78
CA HIS A 61 6.59 7.87 2.63
C HIS A 61 6.70 6.96 3.85
N SER A 62 6.24 7.45 5.00
CA SER A 62 6.11 6.65 6.23
C SER A 62 4.65 6.59 6.64
N ILE A 63 4.07 5.39 6.65
CA ILE A 63 2.63 5.18 6.86
C ILE A 63 2.42 4.25 8.05
N GLY A 64 1.57 4.67 8.99
CA GLY A 64 1.08 3.83 10.08
C GLY A 64 -0.28 3.26 9.74
N VAL A 65 -0.37 1.94 9.55
CA VAL A 65 -1.62 1.23 9.22
C VAL A 65 -2.18 0.61 10.50
N SER A 66 -3.37 1.04 10.91
CA SER A 66 -4.08 0.42 12.02
C SER A 66 -4.66 -0.92 11.62
N CYS A 67 -4.46 -1.92 12.48
CA CYS A 67 -4.93 -3.29 12.26
C CYS A 67 -6.03 -3.67 13.24
N TRP A 68 -6.91 -4.54 12.77
CA TRP A 68 -8.01 -5.11 13.53
C TRP A 68 -8.22 -6.57 13.14
N ARG A 69 -8.81 -7.37 14.02
CA ARG A 69 -9.21 -8.75 13.70
C ARG A 69 -10.64 -9.05 14.15
N PRO A 70 -11.33 -10.00 13.52
CA PRO A 70 -12.54 -10.56 14.10
C PRO A 70 -12.22 -11.26 15.43
N VAL A 71 -13.15 -11.16 16.37
CA VAL A 71 -13.13 -11.93 17.62
C VAL A 71 -14.38 -12.78 17.67
N GLY A 72 -14.24 -13.95 18.27
CA GLY A 72 -15.36 -14.79 18.60
C GLY A 72 -16.31 -14.14 19.62
N ASP A 73 -17.53 -14.66 19.71
CA ASP A 73 -18.53 -14.20 20.65
C ASP A 73 -18.25 -14.69 22.08
N SER A 74 -17.43 -15.73 22.25
CA SER A 74 -17.14 -16.36 23.54
C SER A 74 -15.68 -16.23 23.97
N VAL A 75 -15.47 -16.15 25.29
CA VAL A 75 -14.14 -16.27 25.92
C VAL A 75 -13.46 -17.58 25.54
N VAL A 76 -14.24 -18.64 25.30
CA VAL A 76 -13.73 -19.95 24.86
C VAL A 76 -12.98 -19.84 23.53
N GLU A 77 -13.39 -18.95 22.62
CA GLU A 77 -12.73 -18.78 21.32
C GLU A 77 -11.39 -18.07 21.46
N GLU A 78 -11.28 -17.08 22.36
CA GLU A 78 -10.00 -16.46 22.68
C GLU A 78 -9.05 -17.45 23.38
N LEU A 79 -9.57 -18.34 24.25
CA LEU A 79 -8.79 -19.43 24.84
C LEU A 79 -8.34 -20.45 23.78
N ARG A 80 -9.22 -20.84 22.84
CA ARG A 80 -8.87 -21.70 21.71
C ARG A 80 -7.78 -21.08 20.84
N ARG A 81 -7.88 -19.77 20.57
CA ARG A 81 -6.84 -19.01 19.86
C ARG A 81 -5.52 -19.05 20.61
N PHE A 82 -5.55 -18.86 21.93
CA PHE A 82 -4.33 -18.85 22.74
C PHE A 82 -3.67 -20.23 22.87
N PHE A 83 -4.46 -21.26 23.15
CA PHE A 83 -3.94 -22.59 23.49
C PHE A 83 -3.80 -23.54 22.31
N ILE A 84 -4.70 -23.45 21.32
CA ILE A 84 -4.81 -24.40 20.20
C ILE A 84 -4.43 -23.72 18.87
N GLY A 85 -4.53 -22.39 18.80
CA GLY A 85 -4.25 -21.61 17.60
C GLY A 85 -5.48 -21.39 16.71
N GLY A 86 -6.67 -21.82 17.13
CA GLY A 86 -7.90 -21.57 16.37
C GLY A 86 -8.27 -20.09 16.39
N THR A 87 -8.31 -19.42 15.23
CA THR A 87 -8.64 -17.99 15.13
C THR A 87 -9.75 -17.76 14.12
N CYS A 88 -10.66 -16.83 14.42
CA CYS A 88 -11.57 -16.30 13.40
C CYS A 88 -10.74 -15.60 12.33
N GLN A 89 -11.03 -15.88 11.06
CA GLN A 89 -10.35 -15.32 9.89
C GLN A 89 -11.38 -14.72 8.94
N LEU A 90 -10.94 -13.74 8.16
CA LEU A 90 -11.71 -13.26 7.02
C LEU A 90 -11.54 -14.25 5.87
N GLU A 91 -12.62 -14.50 5.14
CA GLU A 91 -12.58 -15.29 3.90
C GLU A 91 -11.72 -14.60 2.83
N ASP A 92 -11.82 -13.27 2.75
CA ASP A 92 -11.01 -12.44 1.86
C ASP A 92 -10.41 -11.25 2.63
N PRO A 93 -9.08 -11.04 2.60
CA PRO A 93 -8.43 -9.83 3.13
C PRO A 93 -9.00 -8.52 2.60
N THR A 94 -9.63 -8.49 1.42
CA THR A 94 -10.26 -7.28 0.87
C THR A 94 -11.40 -6.76 1.75
N PHE A 95 -12.04 -7.64 2.54
CA PHE A 95 -13.02 -7.27 3.56
C PHE A 95 -12.42 -6.43 4.70
N ALA A 96 -11.10 -6.25 4.74
CA ALA A 96 -10.45 -5.24 5.57
C ALA A 96 -10.91 -3.82 5.21
N LYS A 97 -11.12 -3.52 3.93
CA LYS A 97 -11.56 -2.21 3.42
C LYS A 97 -13.09 -2.14 3.38
N ILE A 98 -13.63 -0.92 3.46
CA ILE A 98 -15.05 -0.68 3.20
C ILE A 98 -15.27 -0.80 1.68
N PRO A 99 -16.17 -1.67 1.20
CA PRO A 99 -16.45 -1.76 -0.23
C PRO A 99 -16.94 -0.41 -0.75
N GLY A 100 -16.38 0.04 -1.88
CA GLY A 100 -16.68 1.37 -2.45
C GLY A 100 -18.13 1.55 -2.91
N SER A 101 -18.93 0.49 -2.93
CA SER A 101 -20.36 0.51 -3.24
C SER A 101 -21.26 0.84 -2.04
N PHE A 102 -20.67 1.22 -0.90
CA PHE A 102 -21.43 1.47 0.32
C PHE A 102 -21.84 2.94 0.44
N GLU A 103 -23.14 3.20 0.22
CA GLU A 103 -23.72 4.56 0.21
C GLU A 103 -24.42 4.95 1.53
N SER A 104 -24.40 4.08 2.54
CA SER A 104 -25.10 4.29 3.82
C SER A 104 -24.22 4.98 4.87
N ASN A 105 -24.84 5.72 5.79
CA ASN A 105 -24.13 6.40 6.88
C ASN A 105 -23.60 5.42 7.96
N ASN A 106 -24.13 4.19 8.01
CA ASN A 106 -23.82 3.18 9.02
C ASN A 106 -23.54 1.82 8.38
N LEU A 107 -22.26 1.46 8.23
CA LEU A 107 -21.83 0.13 7.79
C LEU A 107 -21.80 -0.83 8.98
N VAL A 108 -22.81 -1.69 9.13
CA VAL A 108 -22.66 -2.89 9.95
C VAL A 108 -21.90 -3.90 9.10
N LYS A 109 -20.59 -3.89 9.26
CA LYS A 109 -19.63 -4.54 8.35
C LYS A 109 -19.94 -6.03 8.14
N TYR A 110 -20.16 -6.79 9.21
CA TYR A 110 -20.35 -8.25 9.12
C TYR A 110 -21.02 -8.93 10.34
N GLY A 111 -21.64 -8.19 11.26
CA GLY A 111 -22.28 -8.77 12.45
C GLY A 111 -21.35 -9.45 13.47
N PHE A 112 -20.08 -9.71 13.13
CA PHE A 112 -19.08 -10.23 14.06
C PHE A 112 -18.40 -9.12 14.86
N ARG A 113 -18.01 -9.47 16.08
CA ARG A 113 -17.26 -8.58 16.97
C ARG A 113 -15.83 -8.41 16.44
N THR A 114 -15.24 -7.23 16.65
CA THR A 114 -13.85 -6.95 16.23
C THR A 114 -13.02 -6.41 17.38
N LYS A 115 -11.71 -6.57 17.28
CA LYS A 115 -10.74 -6.04 18.24
C LYS A 115 -9.57 -5.39 17.50
N SER A 116 -9.17 -4.21 17.96
CA SER A 116 -7.94 -3.57 17.48
C SER A 116 -6.72 -4.30 18.06
N THR A 117 -5.73 -4.58 17.21
CA THR A 117 -4.57 -5.42 17.58
C THR A 117 -3.24 -4.70 17.51
N GLY A 118 -3.13 -3.61 16.74
CA GLY A 118 -1.91 -2.81 16.70
C GLY A 118 -1.79 -1.99 15.43
N LYS A 119 -0.55 -1.59 15.13
CA LYS A 119 -0.20 -0.83 13.92
C LYS A 119 1.00 -1.45 13.21
N ILE A 120 0.94 -1.47 11.89
CA ILE A 120 2.08 -1.77 11.01
C ILE A 120 2.67 -0.45 10.55
N PHE A 121 3.98 -0.32 10.59
CA PHE A 121 4.70 0.84 10.04
C PHE A 121 5.34 0.44 8.72
N LEU A 122 4.99 1.18 7.66
CA LEU A 122 5.47 0.97 6.30
C LEU A 122 6.35 2.13 5.89
N HIS A 123 7.53 1.81 5.36
CA HIS A 123 8.37 2.75 4.65
C HIS A 123 8.27 2.43 3.15
N LEU A 124 7.64 3.31 2.38
CA LEU A 124 7.41 3.12 0.96
C LEU A 124 8.24 4.12 0.16
N ASN A 125 9.03 3.62 -0.77
CA ASN A 125 9.68 4.44 -1.79
C ASN A 125 8.91 4.27 -3.10
N CYS A 126 8.20 5.31 -3.52
CA CYS A 126 7.32 5.24 -4.67
C CYS A 126 7.92 6.01 -5.85
N ALA A 127 8.08 5.33 -6.98
CA ALA A 127 8.25 5.94 -8.28
C ALA A 127 6.91 5.88 -9.02
N ILE A 128 6.42 7.03 -9.50
CA ILE A 128 5.13 7.11 -10.19
C ILE A 128 5.35 7.70 -11.57
N GLN A 129 4.92 6.96 -12.58
CA GLN A 129 4.85 7.42 -13.96
C GLN A 129 3.38 7.45 -14.36
N SER A 130 2.81 8.65 -14.46
CA SER A 130 1.45 8.84 -14.93
C SER A 130 1.38 10.03 -15.87
N TRP A 131 0.69 9.85 -16.99
CA TRP A 131 0.40 10.90 -17.96
C TRP A 131 -0.64 11.91 -17.42
N ILE A 132 -1.47 11.52 -16.45
CA ILE A 132 -2.45 12.41 -15.81
C ILE A 132 -1.77 13.41 -14.84
N ALA A 133 -0.69 12.97 -14.17
CA ALA A 133 0.12 13.89 -13.35
C ALA A 133 0.76 15.00 -14.21
N LEU A 134 1.01 14.72 -15.49
CA LEU A 134 1.46 15.72 -16.47
C LEU A 134 0.30 16.57 -17.01
N ALA A 135 -0.92 16.05 -17.07
CA ALA A 135 -2.09 16.79 -17.60
C ALA A 135 -2.55 17.93 -16.69
N HIS A 136 -2.34 17.83 -15.36
CA HIS A 136 -2.60 18.92 -14.41
C HIS A 136 -1.40 19.85 -14.19
N MET A 137 -0.23 19.52 -14.75
CA MET A 137 0.93 20.40 -14.70
C MET A 137 0.88 21.37 -15.87
N ASP A 138 0.92 22.67 -15.56
CA ASP A 138 1.15 23.70 -16.57
C ASP A 138 2.42 23.38 -17.36
N VAL A 139 2.37 23.53 -18.69
CA VAL A 139 3.46 23.25 -19.63
C VAL A 139 4.75 23.95 -19.19
N SER A 140 4.62 25.15 -18.60
CA SER A 140 5.74 25.91 -18.04
C SER A 140 6.48 25.18 -16.92
N THR A 141 5.76 24.41 -16.10
CA THR A 141 6.29 23.63 -14.97
C THR A 141 7.04 22.39 -15.49
N ILE A 142 6.49 21.75 -16.52
CA ILE A 142 7.12 20.61 -17.20
C ILE A 142 8.44 21.04 -17.84
N ILE A 143 8.45 22.16 -18.57
CA ILE A 143 9.65 22.71 -19.21
C ILE A 143 10.71 23.06 -18.16
N LYS A 144 10.34 23.69 -17.04
CA LYS A 144 11.27 24.01 -15.94
C LYS A 144 11.86 22.77 -15.31
N ALA A 145 11.05 21.73 -15.07
CA ALA A 145 11.51 20.46 -14.53
C ALA A 145 12.50 19.77 -15.48
N TYR A 146 12.20 19.75 -16.78
CA TYR A 146 13.09 19.20 -17.81
C TYR A 146 14.40 19.98 -17.91
N GLN A 147 14.35 21.32 -17.92
CA GLN A 147 15.55 22.18 -17.95
C GLN A 147 16.45 21.96 -16.73
N LYS A 148 15.85 21.83 -15.54
CA LYS A 148 16.57 21.54 -14.30
C LYS A 148 17.21 20.15 -14.30
N ALA A 149 16.52 19.14 -14.80
CA ALA A 149 17.09 17.79 -14.94
C ALA A 149 18.25 17.78 -15.94
N ARG A 150 18.09 18.47 -17.08
CA ARG A 150 19.12 18.61 -18.11
C ARG A 150 20.36 19.36 -17.60
N SER A 151 20.19 20.43 -16.83
CA SER A 151 21.33 21.17 -16.27
C SER A 151 22.14 20.29 -15.30
N LYS A 152 21.47 19.55 -14.42
CA LYS A 152 22.11 18.59 -13.50
C LYS A 152 22.88 17.50 -14.23
N LEU A 153 22.34 16.96 -15.33
CA LEU A 153 23.01 15.97 -16.16
C LEU A 153 24.25 16.54 -16.86
N LEU A 154 24.19 17.79 -17.31
CA LEU A 154 25.34 18.46 -17.93
C LEU A 154 26.43 18.77 -16.90
N GLU A 155 26.06 19.15 -15.68
CA GLU A 155 27.01 19.35 -14.57
C GLU A 155 27.72 18.04 -14.21
N THR A 156 26.97 16.96 -14.01
CA THR A 156 27.56 15.63 -13.73
C THR A 156 28.44 15.15 -14.87
N ARG A 157 28.04 15.36 -16.13
CA ARG A 157 28.88 15.04 -17.30
C ARG A 157 30.21 15.82 -17.28
N LYS A 158 30.19 17.12 -16.98
CA LYS A 158 31.41 17.94 -16.89
C LYS A 158 32.34 17.45 -15.77
N VAL A 159 31.78 17.03 -14.64
CA VAL A 159 32.57 16.44 -13.53
C VAL A 159 33.24 15.14 -13.98
N ILE A 160 32.51 14.26 -14.68
CA ILE A 160 33.06 13.00 -15.21
C ILE A 160 34.17 13.26 -16.25
N GLU A 161 33.96 14.19 -17.19
CA GLU A 161 34.97 14.55 -18.19
C GLU A 161 36.20 15.23 -17.54
N GLY A 162 36.02 15.98 -16.45
CA GLY A 162 37.10 16.56 -15.67
C GLY A 162 37.94 15.53 -14.92
N LEU A 163 37.29 14.50 -14.36
CA LEU A 163 37.97 13.36 -13.73
C LEU A 163 38.77 12.53 -14.73
N GLY A 164 38.31 12.42 -15.97
CA GLY A 164 39.05 11.74 -17.05
C GLY A 164 40.33 12.47 -17.49
N LYS A 165 40.40 13.80 -17.30
CA LYS A 165 41.58 14.62 -17.65
C LYS A 165 42.65 14.69 -16.56
N LEU A 166 42.32 14.29 -15.33
CA LEU A 166 43.25 14.24 -14.19
C LEU A 166 43.99 12.90 -14.06
N ASN A 167 43.63 11.90 -14.89
CA ASN A 167 44.24 10.57 -14.92
C ASN A 167 45.20 10.35 -16.12
N LEU A 168 45.76 11.43 -16.67
CA LEU A 168 46.82 11.43 -17.69
C LEU A 168 48.01 12.28 -17.22
#